data_AF-A0A1M6QUN2-F1
#
_entry.id   AF-A0A1M6QUN2-F1
#
_cell.length_a   1.000
_cell.length_b   1.000
_cell.length_c   1.000
_cell.angle_alpha   90.00
_cell.angle_beta   90.00
_cell.angle_gamma   90.00
#
_symmetry.space_group_name_H-M   'P 1'
#
loop_
_entity.id
_entity.type
_entity.pdbx_description
1 polymer ?
#
loop_
_entity_poly.entity_id
_entity_poly.type
_entity_poly.pdbx_seq_one_letter_code
_entity_poly.pdbx_strand_id
1 'polypeptide(L)'
;MFDELAERNTVIAPDLLGHGASAKPRADYSVAAYANGMRDLLGVLGIDRVTLVGHSLGGGVAMQFAFQYPTAPSGWCSSAAAAPAP
;
A
#
# COMPACT_ATOMS: atom_id res chain seq x y z
N MET A 1 13.05 9.73 -8.98
CA MET A 1 12.66 9.87 -7.55
C MET A 1 12.73 8.55 -6.79
N PHE A 2 12.51 7.39 -7.43
CA PHE A 2 12.71 6.09 -6.78
C PHE A 2 14.00 5.37 -7.22
N ASP A 3 14.89 6.09 -7.92
CA ASP A 3 16.01 5.49 -8.65
C ASP A 3 16.98 4.76 -7.71
N GLU A 4 17.36 5.39 -6.60
CA GLU A 4 18.23 4.78 -5.58
C GLU A 4 17.57 3.59 -4.87
N LEU A 5 16.24 3.61 -4.71
CA LEU A 5 15.51 2.49 -4.10
C LEU A 5 15.42 1.31 -5.08
N ALA A 6 15.24 1.60 -6.36
CA ALA A 6 15.14 0.62 -7.44
C ALA A 6 16.45 -0.12 -7.73
N GLU A 7 17.61 0.43 -7.32
CA GLU A 7 18.91 -0.25 -7.45
C GLU A 7 18.95 -1.60 -6.74
N ARG A 8 18.20 -1.75 -5.65
CA ARG A 8 18.25 -2.94 -4.77
C ARG A 8 16.89 -3.59 -4.54
N ASN A 9 15.80 -2.96 -4.97
CA ASN A 9 14.44 -3.40 -4.70
C ASN A 9 13.60 -3.32 -5.97
N THR A 10 12.59 -4.19 -6.05
CA THR A 10 11.50 -3.97 -7.01
C THR A 10 10.58 -2.91 -6.45
N VAL A 11 10.49 -1.76 -7.13
CA VAL A 11 9.62 -0.64 -6.70
C VAL A 11 8.35 -0.65 -7.54
N ILE A 12 7.21 -0.74 -6.87
CA ILE A 12 5.88 -0.71 -7.49
C ILE A 12 5.14 0.49 -6.91
N ALA A 13 4.78 1.44 -7.77
CA ALA A 13 4.05 2.65 -7.41
C ALA A 13 2.76 2.72 -8.23
N PRO A 14 1.68 2.05 -7.78
CA PRO A 14 0.43 2.03 -8.52
C PRO A 14 -0.36 3.32 -8.26
N ASP A 15 -1.08 3.79 -9.28
CA ASP A 15 -2.12 4.79 -9.07
C ASP A 15 -3.31 4.14 -8.37
N LEU A 16 -3.71 4.67 -7.21
CA LEU A 16 -4.92 4.20 -6.52
C LEU A 16 -6.16 4.41 -7.40
N LEU A 17 -7.20 3.60 -7.19
CA LEU A 17 -8.49 3.80 -7.86
C LEU A 17 -8.93 5.27 -7.69
N GLY A 18 -9.48 5.89 -8.72
CA GLY A 18 -9.85 7.31 -8.69
C GLY A 18 -8.70 8.28 -8.97
N HIS A 19 -7.44 7.83 -9.00
CA HIS A 19 -6.25 8.67 -9.13
C HIS A 19 -5.46 8.37 -10.41
N GLY A 20 -4.66 9.34 -10.85
CA GLY A 20 -3.71 9.19 -11.96
C GLY A 20 -4.31 8.53 -13.20
N ALA A 21 -3.62 7.50 -13.71
CA ALA A 21 -4.03 6.68 -14.84
C ALA A 21 -5.04 5.58 -14.48
N SER A 22 -5.29 5.33 -13.19
CA SER A 22 -6.29 4.35 -12.75
C SER A 22 -7.72 4.80 -13.06
N ALA A 23 -8.59 3.79 -13.19
CA ALA A 23 -10.01 3.98 -13.47
C ALA A 23 -10.69 4.78 -12.35
N LYS A 24 -11.77 5.50 -12.71
CA LYS A 24 -12.50 6.39 -11.79
C LYS A 24 -14.00 6.06 -11.74
N PRO A 25 -14.40 4.79 -11.50
CA PRO A 25 -15.80 4.41 -11.46
C PRO A 25 -16.51 4.96 -10.22
N ARG A 26 -17.83 4.83 -10.17
CA ARG A 26 -18.55 4.97 -8.90
C ARG A 26 -18.24 3.72 -8.04
N ALA A 27 -17.44 3.88 -7.00
CA ALA A 27 -16.93 2.80 -6.16
C ALA A 27 -16.79 3.24 -4.70
N ASP A 28 -16.42 2.29 -3.83
CA ASP A 28 -15.99 2.59 -2.47
C ASP A 28 -14.55 3.12 -2.47
N TYR A 29 -14.39 4.36 -2.01
CA TYR A 29 -13.11 5.06 -1.90
C TYR A 29 -12.67 5.21 -0.43
N SER A 30 -13.19 4.38 0.46
CA SER A 30 -12.73 4.29 1.85
C SER A 30 -11.28 3.79 1.93
N VAL A 31 -10.58 4.16 3.00
CA VAL A 31 -9.22 3.69 3.27
C VAL A 31 -9.15 2.16 3.34
N ALA A 32 -10.19 1.52 3.88
CA ALA A 32 -10.31 0.06 3.92
C ALA A 32 -10.42 -0.55 2.52
N ALA A 33 -11.24 0.04 1.63
CA ALA A 33 -11.36 -0.41 0.25
C ALA A 33 -10.05 -0.27 -0.53
N TYR A 34 -9.31 0.83 -0.34
CA TYR A 34 -7.99 0.98 -0.94
C TYR A 34 -7.00 -0.08 -0.44
N ALA A 35 -6.99 -0.37 0.86
CA ALA A 35 -6.14 -1.43 1.41
C ALA A 35 -6.50 -2.82 0.85
N ASN A 36 -7.77 -3.09 0.60
CA ASN A 36 -8.21 -4.32 -0.08
C ASN A 36 -7.72 -4.36 -1.53
N GLY A 37 -7.86 -3.26 -2.26
CA GLY A 37 -7.33 -3.14 -3.63
C GLY A 37 -5.81 -3.36 -3.69
N MET A 38 -5.05 -2.87 -2.69
CA MET A 38 -3.62 -3.17 -2.59
C MET A 38 -3.34 -4.66 -2.35
N ARG A 39 -4.14 -5.34 -1.53
CA ARG A 39 -4.00 -6.79 -1.31
C ARG A 39 -4.27 -7.57 -2.60
N ASP A 40 -5.31 -7.19 -3.31
CA ASP A 40 -5.69 -7.83 -4.56
C ASP A 40 -4.62 -7.61 -5.63
N LEU A 41 -4.07 -6.39 -5.74
CA LEU A 41 -2.96 -6.09 -6.63
C LEU A 41 -1.73 -6.97 -6.34
N LEU A 42 -1.34 -7.09 -5.07
CA LEU A 42 -0.22 -7.94 -4.67
C LEU A 42 -0.48 -9.42 -5.02
N GLY A 43 -1.72 -9.88 -4.84
CA GLY A 43 -2.13 -11.23 -5.23
C GLY A 43 -2.02 -11.48 -6.74
N VAL A 44 -2.45 -10.52 -7.57
CA VAL A 44 -2.33 -10.59 -9.04
C VAL A 44 -0.86 -10.58 -9.48
N LEU A 45 -0.01 -9.82 -8.79
CA LEU A 45 1.42 -9.75 -9.06
C LEU A 45 2.22 -10.92 -8.48
N GLY A 46 1.60 -11.79 -7.68
CA GLY A 46 2.26 -12.91 -7.02
C GLY A 46 3.28 -12.48 -5.95
N ILE A 47 3.02 -11.37 -5.26
CA ILE A 47 3.93 -10.80 -4.25
C ILE A 47 3.43 -11.17 -2.85
N ASP A 48 4.14 -12.10 -2.22
CA ASP A 48 3.81 -12.58 -0.87
C ASP A 48 4.37 -11.69 0.25
N ARG A 49 5.42 -10.90 -0.05
CA ARG A 49 6.12 -10.04 0.92
C ARG A 49 6.41 -8.68 0.32
N VAL A 50 6.06 -7.64 1.06
CA VAL A 50 6.25 -6.26 0.60
C VAL A 50 6.54 -5.32 1.77
N THR A 51 7.39 -4.33 1.52
CA THR A 51 7.48 -3.12 2.33
C THR A 51 6.52 -2.09 1.77
N LEU A 52 5.45 -1.80 2.51
CA LEU A 52 4.45 -0.82 2.07
C LEU A 52 4.82 0.57 2.60
N VAL A 53 5.04 1.52 1.69
CA VAL A 53 5.35 2.92 2.00
C VAL A 53 4.20 3.79 1.53
N GLY A 54 3.77 4.74 2.35
CA GLY A 54 2.64 5.60 2.03
C GLY A 54 2.78 7.00 2.61
N HIS A 55 2.34 8.00 1.85
CA HIS A 55 2.30 9.40 2.26
C HIS A 55 0.86 9.95 2.16
N SER A 56 0.45 10.78 3.12
CA SER A 56 -0.91 11.34 3.21
C SER A 56 -1.98 10.22 3.17
N LEU A 57 -2.90 10.22 2.21
CA LEU A 57 -3.87 9.13 2.00
C LEU A 57 -3.17 7.76 1.94
N GLY A 58 -2.06 7.65 1.23
CA GLY A 58 -1.30 6.40 1.13
C GLY A 58 -0.76 5.91 2.47
N GLY A 59 -0.46 6.81 3.40
CA GLY A 59 -0.05 6.46 4.77
C GLY A 59 -1.18 5.79 5.53
N GLY A 60 -2.38 6.36 5.44
CA GLY A 60 -3.60 5.75 6.01
C GLY A 60 -3.89 4.38 5.40
N VAL A 61 -3.76 4.24 4.08
CA VAL A 61 -3.92 2.95 3.39
C VAL A 61 -2.90 1.92 3.88
N ALA A 62 -1.63 2.32 4.07
CA ALA A 62 -0.60 1.42 4.55
C ALA A 62 -0.83 0.93 5.98
N MET A 63 -1.27 1.82 6.88
CA MET A 63 -1.65 1.45 8.25
C MET A 63 -2.87 0.52 8.26
N GLN A 64 -3.90 0.86 7.48
CA GLN A 64 -5.11 0.06 7.35
C GLN A 64 -4.82 -1.33 6.76
N PHE A 65 -3.90 -1.43 5.80
CA PHE A 65 -3.43 -2.70 5.27
C PHE A 65 -2.78 -3.55 6.36
N ALA A 66 -1.85 -2.99 7.13
CA ALA A 66 -1.16 -3.71 8.21
C ALA A 66 -2.13 -4.19 9.29
N PHE A 67 -3.13 -3.37 9.63
CA PHE A 67 -4.18 -3.73 10.59
C PHE A 67 -5.08 -4.87 10.08
N GLN A 68 -5.52 -4.81 8.82
CA GLN A 68 -6.39 -5.83 8.23
C GLN A 68 -5.66 -7.14 7.90
N TYR A 69 -4.36 -7.06 7.60
CA TYR A 69 -3.54 -8.17 7.11
C TYR A 69 -2.25 -8.36 7.92
N PRO A 70 -2.36 -8.72 9.21
CA PRO A 70 -1.22 -8.76 10.15
C PRO A 70 -0.19 -9.86 9.84
N THR A 71 -0.51 -10.83 8.97
CA THR A 71 0.38 -11.94 8.58
C THR A 71 1.15 -11.71 7.27
N ALA A 72 1.16 -10.49 6.73
CA ALA A 72 2.08 -10.13 5.64
C ALA A 72 3.53 -10.10 6.19
N PRO A 73 4.47 -10.95 5.71
CA PRO A 73 5.75 -11.13 6.39
C PRO A 73 6.67 -9.89 6.32
N SER A 74 7.10 -9.45 7.50
CA SER A 74 8.25 -8.59 7.85
C SER A 74 8.90 -7.72 6.75
N GLY A 75 8.73 -6.41 6.87
CA GLY A 75 9.47 -5.39 6.10
C GLY A 75 8.95 -3.96 6.30
N TRP A 76 8.18 -3.67 7.36
CA TRP A 76 7.48 -2.40 7.53
C TRP A 76 8.45 -1.24 7.82
N CYS A 77 8.42 -0.19 7.00
CA CYS A 77 9.08 1.08 7.26
C CYS A 77 8.05 2.21 7.12
N SER A 78 7.52 2.66 8.25
CA SER A 78 6.57 3.76 8.32
C SER A 78 7.32 5.11 8.30
N SER A 79 7.29 5.84 7.19
CA SER A 79 7.52 7.29 7.21
C SER A 79 6.19 8.05 7.35
N ALA A 80 5.39 7.62 8.31
CA ALA A 80 4.35 8.37 9.00
C ALA A 80 4.15 7.63 10.32
N ALA A 81 4.48 8.28 11.44
CA ALA A 81 4.47 7.64 12.76
C ALA A 81 3.06 7.11 13.09
N ALA A 82 2.90 5.80 13.06
CA ALA A 82 1.76 5.10 13.61
C ALA A 82 2.24 4.39 14.88
N ALA A 83 1.98 5.00 16.03
CA ALA A 83 2.14 4.32 17.30
C ALA A 83 1.27 3.05 17.33
N PRO A 84 1.74 1.94 17.93
CA PRO A 84 0.89 0.78 18.15
C PRO A 84 -0.31 1.20 19.01
N ALA A 85 -1.52 0.90 18.55
CA ALA A 85 -2.74 0.97 19.38
C ALA A 85 -2.69 -0.15 20.44
N PRO A 86 -3.31 0.05 21.62
CA PRO A 86 -3.12 -0.80 22.82
C PRO A 86 -3.56 -2.25 22.65
#